data_AF-A0A8D0RIP0-F1
#
_entry.id   AF-A0A8D0RIP0-F1
#
_cell.length_a   1.000
_cell.length_b   1.000
_cell.length_c   1.000
_cell.angle_alpha   90.00
_cell.angle_beta   90.00
_cell.angle_gamma   90.00
#
_symmetry.space_group_name_H-M   'P 1'
#
loop_
_entity.id
_entity.type
_entity.pdbx_description
1 polymer ?
#
loop_
_entity_poly.entity_id
_entity_poly.type
_entity_poly.pdbx_seq_one_letter_code
_entity_poly.pdbx_strand_id
1 'polypeptide(L)'
;MKKQESNIRDLWDNMKQSNLHMIGIPEGVEKDKGMENIFEEIIAGNFPNLKDTGFKIQEAQRAPNKLNPNRPTPRHIIIKMAKVSDKERILKAAREKQNVTYKGTPIRISADFSTETLQARREWQEIFKVLKGKNMQPRILYPARISFKIEGEKIFFPTNKN
;
A
#
# COMPACT_ATOMS: atom_id res chain seq x y z
N MET A 1 -2.43 -28.06 -10.68
CA MET A 1 -1.53 -26.89 -10.74
C MET A 1 -2.20 -25.60 -10.29
N LYS A 2 -3.29 -25.12 -10.93
CA LYS A 2 -3.93 -23.82 -10.62
C LYS A 2 -4.32 -23.56 -9.15
N LYS A 3 -4.85 -24.58 -8.46
CA LYS A 3 -5.19 -24.47 -7.01
C LYS A 3 -3.97 -24.24 -6.13
N GLN A 4 -2.79 -24.68 -6.58
CA GLN A 4 -1.53 -24.56 -5.82
C GLN A 4 -0.94 -23.16 -6.00
N GLU A 5 -1.02 -22.59 -7.21
CA GLU A 5 -0.64 -21.20 -7.51
C GLU A 5 -1.54 -20.19 -6.77
N SER A 6 -2.87 -20.42 -6.74
CA SER A 6 -3.78 -19.57 -5.95
C SER A 6 -3.46 -19.61 -4.46
N ASN A 7 -3.09 -20.78 -3.93
CA ASN A 7 -2.67 -20.92 -2.53
C ASN A 7 -1.37 -20.17 -2.24
N ILE A 8 -0.38 -20.23 -3.15
CA ILE A 8 0.90 -19.50 -2.99
C ILE A 8 0.66 -17.99 -3.00
N ARG A 9 -0.20 -17.50 -3.90
CA ARG A 9 -0.57 -16.08 -3.97
C ARG A 9 -1.22 -15.61 -2.67
N ASP A 10 -2.22 -16.34 -2.18
CA ASP A 10 -2.94 -15.96 -0.96
C ASP A 10 -2.01 -15.97 0.27
N LEU A 11 -1.08 -16.93 0.35
CA LEU A 11 -0.06 -16.96 1.40
C LEU A 11 0.87 -15.74 1.33
N TRP A 12 1.37 -15.39 0.15
CA TRP A 12 2.24 -14.22 -0.04
C TRP A 12 1.54 -12.92 0.30
N ASP A 13 0.31 -12.75 -0.17
CA ASP A 13 -0.50 -11.58 0.15
C ASP A 13 -0.73 -11.53 1.66
N ASN A 14 -1.14 -12.62 2.32
CA ASN A 14 -1.32 -12.67 3.77
C ASN A 14 -0.05 -12.26 4.54
N MET A 15 1.13 -12.73 4.11
CA MET A 15 2.42 -12.31 4.71
C MET A 15 2.69 -10.81 4.54
N LYS A 16 2.22 -10.22 3.44
CA LYS A 16 2.36 -8.78 3.12
C LYS A 16 1.17 -7.94 3.60
N GLN A 17 0.16 -8.54 4.21
CA GLN A 17 -1.09 -7.87 4.52
C GLN A 17 -0.87 -6.68 5.46
N SER A 18 0.12 -6.74 6.35
CA SER A 18 0.49 -5.63 7.25
C SER A 18 1.61 -4.72 6.71
N ASN A 19 2.13 -4.96 5.51
CA ASN A 19 3.21 -4.19 4.93
C ASN A 19 2.71 -2.89 4.26
N LEU A 20 3.39 -1.78 4.59
CA LEU A 20 3.31 -0.50 3.91
C LEU A 20 4.53 -0.33 3.01
N HIS A 21 4.32 0.32 1.88
CA HIS A 21 5.32 0.51 0.84
C HIS A 21 5.49 2.00 0.55
N MET A 22 6.67 2.54 0.88
CA MET A 22 7.01 3.95 0.78
C MET A 22 8.01 4.17 -0.36
N ILE A 23 7.70 5.13 -1.23
CA ILE A 23 8.44 5.43 -2.46
C ILE A 23 8.83 6.90 -2.46
N GLY A 24 10.07 7.19 -2.89
CA GLY A 24 10.59 8.56 -3.03
C GLY A 24 11.42 9.06 -1.85
N ILE A 25 11.73 8.20 -0.87
CA ILE A 25 12.61 8.55 0.25
C ILE A 25 14.07 8.45 -0.20
N PRO A 26 14.90 9.52 -0.12
CA PRO A 26 16.31 9.49 -0.52
C PRO A 26 17.09 8.39 0.20
N GLU A 27 18.09 7.80 -0.44
CA GLU A 27 18.95 6.78 0.18
C GLU A 27 19.83 7.39 1.30
N GLY A 28 20.13 6.61 2.34
CA GLY A 28 21.09 6.99 3.37
C GLY A 28 20.55 7.83 4.52
N VAL A 29 19.38 8.47 4.36
CA VAL A 29 18.72 9.25 5.44
C VAL A 29 18.37 8.38 6.66
N GLU A 30 18.25 7.06 6.45
CA GLU A 30 18.04 6.08 7.52
C GLU A 30 19.26 5.85 8.41
N LYS A 31 20.48 6.22 7.98
CA LYS A 31 21.69 6.00 8.79
C LYS A 31 21.74 6.91 10.02
N ASP A 32 21.16 8.10 9.91
CA ASP A 32 21.22 9.11 10.98
C ASP A 32 20.16 8.87 12.06
N LYS A 33 18.97 8.42 11.65
CA LYS A 33 17.79 8.33 12.52
C LYS A 33 17.16 6.94 12.59
N GLY A 34 17.48 6.02 11.69
CA GLY A 34 16.73 4.77 11.53
C GLY A 34 15.43 4.94 10.72
N MET A 35 14.92 3.84 10.16
CA MET A 35 13.73 3.86 9.30
C MET A 35 12.43 4.11 10.06
N GLU A 36 12.34 3.66 11.30
CA GLU A 36 11.16 3.86 12.17
C GLU A 36 10.95 5.34 12.44
N ASN A 37 12.01 6.07 12.80
CA ASN A 37 11.94 7.51 13.03
C ASN A 37 11.57 8.29 11.76
N ILE A 38 12.03 7.85 10.57
CA ILE A 38 11.60 8.46 9.29
C ILE A 38 10.09 8.27 9.09
N PHE A 39 9.58 7.08 9.37
CA PHE A 39 8.16 6.80 9.28
C PHE A 39 7.37 7.68 10.26
N GLU A 40 7.80 7.78 11.52
CA GLU A 40 7.15 8.63 12.51
C GLU A 40 7.17 10.12 12.12
N GLU A 41 8.30 10.63 11.60
CA GLU A 41 8.43 12.01 11.08
C GLU A 41 7.41 12.26 9.97
N ILE A 42 7.23 11.30 9.06
CA ILE A 42 6.26 11.38 7.96
C ILE A 42 4.83 11.34 8.49
N ILE A 43 4.52 10.45 9.44
CA ILE A 43 3.18 10.39 10.04
C ILE A 43 2.86 11.69 10.76
N ALA A 44 3.75 12.19 11.61
CA ALA A 44 3.54 13.40 12.38
C ALA A 44 3.42 14.65 11.48
N GLY A 45 4.24 14.76 10.44
CA GLY A 45 4.21 15.90 9.52
C GLY A 45 3.03 15.89 8.56
N ASN A 46 2.53 14.72 8.18
CA ASN A 46 1.47 14.61 7.16
C ASN A 46 0.08 14.33 7.74
N PHE A 47 -0.02 13.60 8.85
CA PHE A 47 -1.26 13.07 9.39
C PHE A 47 -1.38 13.42 10.88
N PRO A 48 -1.69 14.68 11.24
CA PRO A 48 -1.75 15.11 12.65
C PRO A 48 -2.72 14.26 13.48
N ASN A 49 -3.84 13.82 12.89
CA ASN A 49 -4.83 12.95 13.51
C ASN A 49 -4.31 11.55 13.89
N LEU A 50 -3.13 11.16 13.39
CA LEU A 50 -2.52 9.86 13.64
C LEU A 50 -1.28 9.94 14.53
N LYS A 51 -0.80 11.14 14.87
CA LYS A 51 0.47 11.37 15.58
C LYS A 51 0.55 10.62 16.91
N ASP A 52 -0.50 10.68 17.71
CA ASP A 52 -0.50 10.13 19.08
C ASP A 52 -1.03 8.68 19.15
N THR A 53 -1.13 7.99 18.01
CA THR A 53 -1.68 6.62 17.97
C THR A 53 -0.71 5.58 18.53
N GLY A 54 0.60 5.87 18.56
CA GLY A 54 1.62 4.95 19.05
C GLY A 54 1.71 3.67 18.20
N PHE A 55 1.88 3.83 16.88
CA PHE A 55 1.96 2.70 15.97
C PHE A 55 3.13 1.78 16.31
N LYS A 56 2.88 0.46 16.36
CA LYS A 56 3.93 -0.54 16.56
C LYS A 56 4.44 -1.07 15.22
N ILE A 57 5.71 -0.84 14.94
CA ILE A 57 6.41 -1.38 13.78
C ILE A 57 7.06 -2.71 14.18
N GLN A 58 6.92 -3.74 13.33
CA GLN A 58 7.62 -5.03 13.50
C GLN A 58 8.97 -5.04 12.79
N GLU A 59 9.01 -4.44 11.60
CA GLU A 59 10.19 -4.44 10.74
C GLU A 59 10.15 -3.23 9.82
N ALA A 60 11.30 -2.63 9.56
CA ALA A 60 11.45 -1.54 8.62
C ALA A 60 12.75 -1.74 7.83
N GLN A 61 12.64 -1.92 6.51
CA GLN A 61 13.81 -2.15 5.65
C GLN A 61 13.67 -1.59 4.25
N ARG A 62 14.80 -1.38 3.58
CA ARG A 62 14.87 -1.04 2.15
C ARG A 62 14.72 -2.31 1.32
N ALA A 63 13.90 -2.25 0.28
CA ALA A 63 13.73 -3.33 -0.66
C ALA A 63 14.13 -2.90 -2.08
N PRO A 64 14.99 -3.65 -2.79
CA PRO A 64 15.74 -4.84 -2.32
C PRO A 64 16.90 -4.49 -1.36
N ASN A 65 17.34 -5.46 -0.54
CA ASN A 65 18.38 -5.22 0.47
C ASN A 65 19.72 -4.77 -0.12
N LYS A 66 20.06 -5.23 -1.32
CA LYS A 66 21.27 -4.81 -2.05
C LYS A 66 21.01 -3.53 -2.83
N LEU A 67 21.91 -2.56 -2.66
CA LEU A 67 21.92 -1.34 -3.48
C LEU A 67 22.43 -1.69 -4.89
N ASN A 68 21.71 -1.24 -5.92
CA ASN A 68 22.18 -1.30 -7.30
C ASN A 68 22.63 0.11 -7.72
N PRO A 69 23.94 0.35 -7.93
CA PRO A 69 24.46 1.68 -8.31
C PRO A 69 23.89 2.20 -9.63
N ASN A 70 23.46 1.31 -10.53
CA ASN A 70 22.93 1.69 -11.85
C ASN A 70 21.46 2.13 -11.79
N ARG A 71 20.79 2.00 -10.63
CA ARG A 71 19.39 2.39 -10.47
C ARG A 71 19.30 3.87 -10.08
N PRO A 72 18.72 4.75 -10.90
CA PRO A 72 18.67 6.19 -10.62
C PRO A 72 17.64 6.55 -9.53
N THR A 73 16.68 5.68 -9.25
CA THR A 73 15.65 5.89 -8.24
C THR A 73 16.07 5.30 -6.88
N PRO A 74 15.78 5.97 -5.76
CA PRO A 74 15.94 5.37 -4.44
C PRO A 74 15.16 4.05 -4.31
N ARG A 75 15.70 3.11 -3.52
CA ARG A 75 14.98 1.88 -3.17
C ARG A 75 13.78 2.22 -2.31
N HIS A 76 12.76 1.38 -2.41
CA HIS A 76 11.56 1.57 -1.63
C HIS A 76 11.79 1.14 -0.19
N ILE A 77 11.04 1.69 0.76
CA ILE A 77 11.03 1.23 2.15
C ILE A 77 9.77 0.40 2.36
N ILE A 78 9.94 -0.78 2.95
CA ILE A 78 8.86 -1.63 3.42
C ILE A 78 8.80 -1.49 4.94
N ILE A 79 7.65 -1.06 5.44
CA ILE A 79 7.35 -1.01 6.88
C ILE A 79 6.30 -2.07 7.18
N LYS A 80 6.64 -3.06 8.01
CA LYS A 80 5.71 -4.07 8.48
C LYS A 80 5.06 -3.60 9.78
N MET A 81 3.75 -3.36 9.73
CA MET A 81 2.98 -2.95 10.90
C MET A 81 2.67 -4.17 11.78
N ALA A 82 2.57 -3.96 13.09
CA ALA A 82 2.11 -5.01 14.01
C ALA A 82 0.63 -5.36 13.81
N LYS A 83 -0.18 -4.40 13.37
CA LYS A 83 -1.61 -4.57 13.14
C LYS A 83 -1.98 -4.14 11.72
N VAL A 84 -2.81 -4.95 11.06
CA VAL A 84 -3.35 -4.63 9.72
C VAL A 84 -4.27 -3.40 9.77
N SER A 85 -5.02 -3.21 10.87
CA SER A 85 -5.87 -2.03 11.07
C SER A 85 -5.11 -0.71 10.98
N ASP A 86 -3.88 -0.69 11.50
CA ASP A 86 -3.06 0.53 11.53
C ASP A 86 -2.58 0.89 10.13
N LYS A 87 -2.11 -0.12 9.37
CA LYS A 87 -1.83 0.04 7.94
C LYS A 87 -3.03 0.61 7.19
N GLU A 88 -4.23 0.05 7.39
CA GLU A 88 -5.43 0.50 6.68
C GLU A 88 -5.79 1.96 7.00
N ARG A 89 -5.65 2.36 8.27
CA ARG A 89 -5.86 3.76 8.70
C ARG A 89 -4.87 4.72 8.02
N ILE A 90 -3.59 4.35 7.96
CA ILE A 90 -2.55 5.16 7.31
C ILE A 90 -2.81 5.27 5.81
N LEU A 91 -3.13 4.16 5.14
CA LEU A 91 -3.44 4.18 3.70
C LEU A 91 -4.68 5.00 3.39
N LYS A 92 -5.69 4.99 4.28
CA LYS A 92 -6.87 5.83 4.15
C LYS A 92 -6.49 7.31 4.25
N ALA A 93 -5.75 7.69 5.29
CA ALA A 93 -5.30 9.07 5.48
C ALA A 93 -4.42 9.57 4.33
N ALA A 94 -3.51 8.72 3.82
CA ALA A 94 -2.67 9.04 2.67
C ALA A 94 -3.49 9.31 1.39
N ARG A 95 -4.55 8.53 1.15
CA ARG A 95 -5.46 8.74 0.01
C ARG A 95 -6.29 10.01 0.13
N GLU A 96 -6.75 10.33 1.33
CA GLU A 96 -7.53 11.54 1.61
C GLU A 96 -6.68 12.80 1.44
N LYS A 97 -5.43 12.77 1.91
CA LYS A 97 -4.50 13.90 1.78
C LYS A 97 -4.00 14.11 0.35
N GLN A 98 -3.84 13.04 -0.44
CA GLN A 98 -3.28 12.99 -1.81
C GLN A 98 -1.82 13.43 -1.96
N ASN A 99 -1.40 14.52 -1.32
CA ASN A 99 -0.03 15.04 -1.35
C ASN A 99 0.69 14.75 -0.03
N VAL A 100 1.48 13.68 0.01
CA VAL A 100 2.31 13.29 1.15
C VAL A 100 3.74 13.70 0.85
N THR A 101 4.41 14.35 1.80
CA THR A 101 5.77 14.86 1.61
C THR A 101 6.72 14.42 2.72
N TYR A 102 7.99 14.25 2.39
CA TYR A 102 9.09 14.10 3.35
C TYR A 102 10.13 15.20 3.10
N LYS A 103 10.34 16.09 4.08
CA LYS A 103 11.26 17.24 3.98
C LYS A 103 11.08 18.06 2.69
N GLY A 104 9.82 18.33 2.31
CA GLY A 104 9.47 19.07 1.10
C GLY A 104 9.42 18.25 -0.19
N THR A 105 9.97 17.02 -0.20
CA THR A 105 9.93 16.13 -1.37
C THR A 105 8.63 15.32 -1.39
N PRO A 106 7.88 15.28 -2.51
CA PRO A 106 6.71 14.42 -2.65
C PRO A 106 7.08 12.93 -2.54
N ILE A 107 6.29 12.19 -1.78
CA ILE A 107 6.45 10.74 -1.58
C ILE A 107 5.13 10.02 -1.78
N ARG A 108 5.19 8.71 -2.00
CA ARG A 108 4.00 7.87 -2.10
C ARG A 108 4.02 6.78 -1.04
N ILE A 109 2.91 6.67 -0.31
CA ILE A 109 2.62 5.55 0.60
C ILE A 109 1.58 4.67 -0.07
N SER A 110 1.85 3.38 -0.16
CA SER A 110 1.01 2.40 -0.84
C SER A 110 0.99 1.06 -0.09
N ALA A 111 0.08 0.17 -0.45
CA ALA A 111 0.09 -1.20 0.07
C ALA A 111 1.10 -2.03 -0.72
N ASP A 112 1.84 -2.89 -0.03
CA ASP A 112 2.62 -3.97 -0.64
C ASP A 112 1.67 -5.12 -1.02
N PHE A 113 1.79 -5.60 -2.25
CA PHE A 113 0.97 -6.66 -2.85
C PHE A 113 1.90 -7.63 -3.59
N SER A 114 1.45 -8.86 -3.82
CA SER A 114 2.12 -9.75 -4.77
C SER A 114 2.03 -9.21 -6.21
N THR A 115 2.91 -9.70 -7.08
CA THR A 115 2.92 -9.37 -8.51
C THR A 115 1.59 -9.73 -9.18
N GLU A 116 1.05 -10.90 -8.82
CA GLU A 116 -0.22 -11.42 -9.35
C GLU A 116 -1.39 -10.54 -8.88
N THR A 117 -1.35 -10.07 -7.63
CA THR A 117 -2.38 -9.17 -7.10
C THR A 117 -2.29 -7.78 -7.68
N LEU A 118 -1.08 -7.27 -7.95
CA LEU A 118 -0.92 -6.03 -8.70
C LEU A 118 -1.47 -6.15 -10.13
N GLN A 119 -1.23 -7.27 -10.81
CA GLN A 119 -1.75 -7.52 -12.15
C GLN A 119 -3.28 -7.61 -12.15
N ALA A 120 -3.86 -8.42 -11.26
CA ALA A 120 -5.30 -8.50 -11.05
C ALA A 120 -5.96 -7.13 -10.79
N ARG A 121 -5.30 -6.25 -10.02
CA ARG A 121 -5.77 -4.88 -9.77
C ARG A 121 -5.67 -3.96 -10.99
N ARG A 122 -4.75 -4.24 -11.91
CA ARG A 122 -4.63 -3.50 -13.19
C ARG A 122 -5.77 -3.85 -14.13
N GLU A 123 -6.18 -5.12 -14.18
CA GLU A 123 -7.33 -5.56 -14.98
C GLU A 123 -8.61 -4.85 -14.55
N TRP A 124 -8.76 -4.57 -13.25
CA TRP A 124 -9.89 -3.78 -12.74
C TRP A 124 -9.85 -2.29 -13.10
N GLN A 125 -8.74 -1.72 -13.61
CA GLN A 125 -8.62 -0.27 -13.81
C GLN A 125 -9.64 0.27 -14.81
N GLU A 126 -9.82 -0.41 -15.95
CA GLU A 126 -10.78 0.02 -16.97
C GLU A 126 -12.21 -0.09 -16.46
N ILE A 127 -12.55 -1.20 -15.80
CA ILE A 127 -13.86 -1.40 -15.17
C ILE A 127 -14.11 -0.33 -14.08
N PHE A 128 -13.10 -0.02 -13.28
CA PHE A 128 -13.18 1.00 -12.23
C PHE A 128 -13.48 2.39 -12.81
N LYS A 129 -12.85 2.77 -13.93
CA LYS A 129 -13.13 4.03 -14.63
C LYS A 129 -14.58 4.10 -15.09
N VAL A 130 -15.08 3.03 -15.72
CA VAL A 130 -16.48 2.94 -16.19
C VAL A 130 -17.47 3.07 -15.02
N LEU A 131 -17.26 2.31 -13.95
CA LEU A 131 -18.12 2.35 -12.75
C LEU A 131 -18.10 3.72 -12.07
N LYS A 132 -16.93 4.39 -12.06
CA LYS A 132 -16.79 5.75 -11.54
C LYS A 132 -17.58 6.76 -12.39
N GLY A 133 -17.54 6.63 -13.72
CA GLY A 133 -18.33 7.44 -14.64
C GLY A 133 -19.85 7.27 -14.47
N LYS A 134 -20.30 6.09 -14.02
CA LYS A 134 -21.71 5.80 -13.71
C LYS A 134 -22.11 6.14 -12.27
N ASN A 135 -21.26 6.84 -11.51
CA ASN A 135 -21.50 7.22 -10.11
C ASN A 135 -21.78 6.04 -9.15
N MET A 136 -21.31 4.82 -9.48
CA MET A 136 -21.56 3.59 -8.71
C MET A 136 -20.63 3.41 -7.50
N GLN A 137 -19.91 4.45 -7.08
CA GLN A 137 -19.00 4.43 -5.92
C GLN A 137 -18.07 3.18 -5.84
N PRO A 138 -17.31 2.85 -6.91
CA PRO A 138 -16.49 1.65 -6.91
C PRO A 138 -15.34 1.70 -5.90
N ARG A 139 -15.00 0.54 -5.32
CA ARG A 139 -13.89 0.33 -4.38
C ARG A 139 -13.19 -1.00 -4.67
N ILE A 140 -11.88 -0.95 -4.83
CA ILE A 140 -11.03 -2.15 -4.93
C ILE A 140 -10.59 -2.57 -3.52
N LEU A 141 -11.07 -3.73 -3.09
CA LEU A 141 -10.80 -4.36 -1.81
C LEU A 141 -9.63 -5.34 -1.89
N TYR A 142 -9.09 -5.68 -0.74
CA TYR A 142 -8.03 -6.68 -0.61
C TYR A 142 -8.54 -8.11 -0.94
N PRO A 143 -7.72 -8.98 -1.55
CA PRO A 143 -6.45 -8.67 -2.22
C PRO A 143 -6.69 -8.00 -3.58
N ALA A 144 -7.70 -8.40 -4.37
CA ALA A 144 -8.05 -7.77 -5.65
C ALA A 144 -9.54 -7.92 -6.02
N ARG A 145 -10.45 -7.69 -5.06
CA ARG A 145 -11.91 -7.74 -5.30
C ARG A 145 -12.42 -6.34 -5.66
N ILE A 146 -13.39 -6.22 -6.56
CA ILE A 146 -14.08 -4.94 -6.77
C ILE A 146 -15.44 -4.96 -6.09
N SER A 147 -15.83 -3.84 -5.50
CA SER A 147 -17.17 -3.62 -4.98
C SER A 147 -17.71 -2.29 -5.48
N PHE A 148 -19.00 -2.20 -5.72
CA PHE A 148 -19.66 -0.98 -6.16
C PHE A 148 -21.13 -1.00 -5.71
N LYS A 149 -21.82 0.13 -5.81
CA LYS A 149 -23.20 0.31 -5.40
C LYS A 149 -24.11 0.45 -6.62
N ILE A 150 -25.19 -0.33 -6.65
CA ILE A 150 -26.35 -0.14 -7.53
C ILE A 150 -27.55 0.03 -6.61
N GLU A 151 -28.33 1.11 -6.78
CA GLU A 151 -29.59 1.33 -6.04
C GLU A 151 -29.45 1.25 -4.49
N GLY A 152 -28.25 1.55 -3.97
CA GLY A 152 -27.94 1.46 -2.54
C GLY A 152 -27.38 0.12 -2.08
N GLU A 153 -27.57 -0.94 -2.87
CA GLU A 153 -27.01 -2.27 -2.58
C GLU A 153 -25.54 -2.37 -3.00
N LYS A 154 -24.73 -3.02 -2.15
CA LYS A 154 -23.30 -3.20 -2.40
C LYS A 154 -23.04 -4.57 -3.04
N ILE A 155 -22.59 -4.55 -4.28
CA ILE A 155 -22.25 -5.75 -5.04
C ILE A 155 -20.74 -6.00 -4.96
N PHE A 156 -20.33 -7.27 -4.93
CA PHE A 156 -18.92 -7.69 -4.84
C PHE A 156 -18.59 -8.68 -5.95
N PHE A 157 -17.49 -8.45 -6.66
CA PHE A 157 -16.95 -9.39 -7.64
C PHE A 157 -15.55 -9.86 -7.24
N PRO A 158 -15.29 -11.18 -7.24
CA PRO A 158 -13.94 -11.72 -7.09
C PRO A 158 -13.12 -11.43 -8.36
N THR A 159 -11.79 -11.41 -8.24
CA THR A 159 -10.93 -11.43 -9.43
C THR A 159 -11.14 -12.76 -10.17
N ASN A 160 -11.17 -12.73 -11.51
CA ASN A 160 -11.21 -13.94 -12.32
C ASN A 160 -10.05 -14.86 -11.92
N LYS A 161 -10.41 -16.07 -11.47
CA LYS A 161 -9.48 -17.19 -11.30
C LYS A 161 -9.26 -17.76 -12.70
N ASN A 162 -8.37 -17.17 -13.49
CA ASN A 162 -7.95 -17.79 -14.75
C ASN A 162 -7.12 -19.05 -14.48
#